data_AF-A0A965RPH3-F1
#
_entry.id   AF-A0A965RPH3-F1
#
_cell.length_a   1.000
_cell.length_b   1.000
_cell.length_c   1.000
_cell.angle_alpha   90.00
_cell.angle_beta   90.00
_cell.angle_gamma   90.00
#
_symmetry.space_group_name_H-M   'P 1'
#
loop_
_entity.id
_entity.type
_entity.pdbx_description
1 polymer ?
#
loop_
_entity_poly.entity_id
_entity_poly.type
_entity_poly.pdbx_seq_one_letter_code
_entity_poly.pdbx_strand_id
1 'polypeptide(L)'
;MAYSVDFKRLAVRLLDIEKKTQEEVVVNLQINPTTLTRWLKLDREGKLYEVKERVRKGRKVSDKELRAYVEAHPFAGLIEIGEAVGLSRSGTHDALKRLGISYKKKRLTTASVTKN
;
A
#
# COMPACT_ATOMS: atom_id res chain seq x y z
N MET A 1 -11.82 4.39 9.96
CA MET A 1 -11.07 3.97 11.17
C MET A 1 -11.43 2.52 11.46
N ALA A 2 -10.48 1.69 11.88
CA ALA A 2 -10.78 0.35 12.37
C ALA A 2 -11.06 0.44 13.87
N TYR A 3 -12.18 -0.10 14.32
CA TYR A 3 -12.48 -0.21 15.74
C TYR A 3 -11.52 -1.19 16.42
N SER A 4 -11.16 -0.92 17.67
CA SER A 4 -10.27 -1.79 18.45
C SER A 4 -10.89 -3.17 18.66
N VAL A 5 -10.03 -4.18 18.87
CA VAL A 5 -10.46 -5.56 19.15
C VAL A 5 -11.34 -5.60 20.41
N ASP A 6 -10.96 -4.90 21.46
CA ASP A 6 -11.71 -4.87 22.72
C ASP A 6 -13.09 -4.25 22.56
N PHE A 7 -13.22 -3.23 21.71
CA PHE A 7 -14.51 -2.61 21.44
C PHE A 7 -15.47 -3.56 20.69
N LYS A 8 -14.95 -4.35 19.75
CA LYS A 8 -15.73 -5.41 19.09
C LYS A 8 -16.15 -6.52 20.07
N ARG A 9 -15.25 -6.91 20.97
CA ARG A 9 -15.53 -7.90 22.03
C ARG A 9 -16.64 -7.44 22.95
N LEU A 10 -16.62 -6.17 23.34
CA LEU A 10 -17.67 -5.58 24.17
C LEU A 10 -19.03 -5.68 23.47
N ALA A 11 -19.10 -5.35 22.17
CA ALA A 11 -20.35 -5.45 21.41
C ALA A 11 -20.94 -6.87 21.38
N VAL A 12 -20.09 -7.89 21.19
CA VAL A 12 -20.53 -9.30 21.23
C VAL A 12 -20.94 -9.70 22.65
N ARG A 13 -20.16 -9.34 23.66
CA ARG A 13 -20.47 -9.63 25.07
C ARG A 13 -21.82 -9.07 25.50
N LEU A 14 -22.16 -7.84 25.09
CA LEU A 14 -23.44 -7.21 25.41
C LEU A 14 -24.64 -8.00 24.88
N LEU A 15 -24.47 -8.71 23.76
CA LEU A 15 -25.53 -9.54 23.17
C LEU A 15 -25.57 -10.93 23.82
N ASP A 16 -24.41 -11.57 24.00
CA ASP A 16 -24.36 -12.98 24.42
C ASP A 16 -24.53 -13.17 25.92
N ILE A 17 -23.89 -12.32 26.73
CA ILE A 17 -23.88 -12.40 28.20
C ILE A 17 -25.00 -11.55 28.78
N GLU A 18 -25.05 -10.27 28.39
CA GLU A 18 -26.04 -9.33 28.94
C GLU A 18 -27.42 -9.42 28.27
N LYS A 19 -27.56 -10.25 27.22
CA LYS A 19 -28.82 -10.51 26.49
C LYS A 19 -29.52 -9.24 26.00
N LYS A 20 -28.76 -8.18 25.72
CA LYS A 20 -29.30 -6.94 25.14
C LYS A 20 -29.78 -7.17 23.71
N THR A 21 -30.68 -6.31 23.27
CA THR A 21 -31.09 -6.28 21.87
C THR A 21 -30.02 -5.60 21.01
N GLN A 22 -30.03 -5.85 19.69
CA GLN A 22 -29.11 -5.18 18.78
C GLN A 22 -29.30 -3.65 18.78
N GLU A 23 -30.54 -3.18 18.93
CA GLU A 23 -30.88 -1.76 18.97
C GLU A 23 -30.25 -1.08 20.19
N GLU A 24 -30.38 -1.69 21.37
CA GLU A 24 -29.75 -1.19 22.60
C GLU A 24 -28.22 -1.15 22.47
N VAL A 25 -27.60 -2.16 21.86
CA VAL A 25 -26.13 -2.18 21.68
C VAL A 25 -25.67 -1.09 20.73
N VAL A 26 -26.40 -0.86 19.65
CA VAL A 26 -26.15 0.24 18.69
C VAL A 26 -26.20 1.59 19.40
N VAL A 27 -27.23 1.82 20.22
CA VAL A 27 -27.39 3.06 20.98
C VAL A 27 -26.30 3.20 22.05
N ASN A 28 -26.04 2.15 22.83
CA ASN A 28 -25.05 2.16 23.91
C ASN A 28 -23.63 2.39 23.41
N LEU A 29 -23.26 1.79 22.27
CA LEU A 29 -21.92 1.92 21.68
C LEU A 29 -21.81 3.04 20.65
N GLN A 30 -22.93 3.71 20.33
CA GLN A 30 -23.02 4.76 19.31
C GLN A 30 -22.40 4.35 17.97
N ILE A 31 -22.66 3.12 17.54
CA ILE A 31 -22.19 2.57 16.27
C ILE A 31 -23.32 2.49 15.25
N ASN A 32 -22.98 2.39 13.97
CA ASN A 32 -23.99 2.12 12.94
C ASN A 32 -24.51 0.67 13.06
N PRO A 33 -25.82 0.40 12.93
CA PRO A 33 -26.38 -0.95 12.96
C PRO A 33 -25.69 -1.94 12.02
N THR A 34 -25.34 -1.49 10.80
CA THR A 34 -24.63 -2.31 9.81
C THR A 34 -23.24 -2.75 10.28
N THR A 35 -22.58 -1.96 11.14
CA THR A 35 -21.29 -2.30 11.73
C THR A 35 -21.46 -3.45 12.73
N LEU A 36 -22.51 -3.40 13.56
CA LEU A 36 -22.84 -4.47 14.50
C LEU A 36 -23.18 -5.76 13.75
N THR A 37 -24.04 -5.70 12.72
CA THR A 37 -24.38 -6.88 11.89
C THR A 37 -23.14 -7.50 11.26
N ARG A 38 -22.20 -6.67 10.76
CA ARG A 38 -20.94 -7.15 10.19
C ARG A 38 -20.06 -7.84 11.21
N TRP A 39 -19.98 -7.32 12.44
CA TRP A 39 -19.21 -7.96 13.51
C TRP A 39 -19.81 -9.30 13.88
N LEU A 40 -21.13 -9.39 14.04
CA LEU A 40 -21.79 -10.67 14.34
C LEU A 40 -21.57 -11.71 13.25
N LYS A 41 -21.57 -11.29 11.98
CA LYS A 41 -21.20 -12.19 10.87
C LYS A 41 -19.76 -12.68 11.00
N LEU A 42 -18.81 -11.78 11.24
CA LEU A 42 -17.39 -12.14 11.39
C LEU A 42 -17.14 -13.01 12.62
N ASP A 43 -17.86 -12.77 13.71
CA ASP A 43 -17.75 -13.55 14.95
C ASP A 43 -18.23 -15.00 14.74
N ARG A 44 -19.36 -15.20 14.06
CA ARG A 44 -19.84 -16.53 13.63
C ARG A 44 -18.85 -17.26 12.71
N GLU A 45 -18.08 -16.53 11.92
CA GLU A 45 -17.04 -17.07 11.05
C GLU A 45 -15.69 -17.28 11.78
N GLY A 46 -15.56 -16.88 13.05
CA GLY A 46 -14.31 -16.94 13.83
C GLY A 46 -13.29 -15.84 13.46
N LYS A 47 -13.70 -14.83 12.68
CA LYS A 47 -12.84 -13.82 12.04
C LYS A 47 -12.99 -12.42 12.60
N LEU A 48 -13.64 -12.24 13.75
CA LEU A 48 -13.93 -10.91 14.33
C LEU A 48 -12.67 -10.03 14.48
N TYR A 49 -11.54 -10.68 14.79
CA TYR A 49 -10.26 -10.06 15.07
C TYR A 49 -9.33 -10.01 13.87
N GLU A 50 -9.68 -10.64 12.75
CA GLU A 50 -8.85 -10.64 11.57
C GLU A 50 -8.78 -9.24 10.96
N VAL A 51 -7.56 -8.71 10.88
CA VAL A 51 -7.28 -7.50 10.11
C VAL A 51 -7.06 -7.96 8.67
N LYS A 52 -8.02 -7.65 7.79
CA LYS A 52 -7.87 -7.93 6.36
C LYS A 52 -6.66 -7.18 5.83
N GLU A 53 -5.68 -7.92 5.33
CA GLU A 53 -4.54 -7.31 4.66
C GLU A 53 -5.02 -6.49 3.46
N ARG A 54 -4.55 -5.25 3.38
CA ARG A 54 -4.87 -4.39 2.25
C ARG A 54 -4.09 -4.87 1.04
N VAL A 55 -4.73 -5.69 0.21
CA VAL A 55 -4.19 -6.07 -1.09
C VAL A 55 -4.12 -4.82 -1.97
N ARG A 56 -2.91 -4.38 -2.29
CA ARG A 56 -2.69 -3.29 -3.25
C ARG A 56 -2.85 -3.87 -4.66
N LYS A 57 -3.53 -3.14 -5.55
CA LYS A 57 -3.64 -3.53 -6.96
C LYS A 57 -2.24 -3.68 -7.60
N GLY A 58 -2.14 -4.56 -8.59
CA GLY A 58 -0.93 -4.76 -9.38
C GLY A 58 -0.42 -3.47 -10.02
N ARG A 59 0.89 -3.39 -10.24
CA ARG A 59 1.56 -2.23 -10.83
C ARG A 59 1.39 -2.24 -12.35
N LYS A 60 1.50 -1.05 -12.96
CA LYS A 60 1.39 -0.88 -14.43
C LYS A 60 2.57 -1.49 -15.20
N VAL A 61 3.76 -1.57 -14.59
CA VAL A 61 5.00 -1.98 -15.26
C VAL A 61 5.71 -3.04 -14.43
N SER A 62 6.31 -4.02 -15.11
CA SER A 62 7.09 -5.05 -14.44
C SER A 62 8.46 -4.51 -14.01
N ASP A 63 8.92 -4.94 -12.83
CA ASP A 63 10.23 -4.55 -12.31
C ASP A 63 11.38 -5.05 -13.21
N LYS A 64 11.14 -6.09 -14.01
CA LYS A 64 12.10 -6.67 -14.95
C LYS A 64 12.34 -5.77 -16.15
N GLU A 65 11.27 -5.25 -16.77
CA GLU A 65 11.36 -4.36 -17.94
C GLU A 65 12.10 -3.07 -17.60
N LEU A 66 11.77 -2.46 -16.45
CA LEU A 66 12.43 -1.24 -15.99
C LEU A 66 13.94 -1.46 -15.75
N ARG A 67 14.32 -2.62 -15.18
CA ARG A 67 15.72 -2.94 -14.93
C ARG A 67 16.49 -3.15 -16.22
N ALA A 68 15.93 -3.91 -17.16
CA ALA A 68 16.55 -4.16 -18.46
C ALA A 68 16.78 -2.84 -19.24
N TYR A 69 15.80 -1.92 -19.21
CA TYR A 69 15.93 -0.63 -19.88
C TYR A 69 17.05 0.23 -19.27
N VAL A 70 17.11 0.31 -17.94
CA VAL A 70 18.12 1.10 -17.22
C VAL A 70 19.53 0.55 -17.45
N GLU A 71 19.70 -0.77 -17.52
CA GLU A 71 20.98 -1.42 -17.81
C GLU A 71 21.44 -1.16 -19.25
N ALA A 72 20.51 -1.19 -20.22
CA ALA A 72 20.79 -0.87 -21.62
C ALA A 72 21.08 0.62 -21.85
N HIS A 73 20.47 1.51 -21.06
CA HIS A 73 20.56 2.96 -21.21
C HIS A 73 21.06 3.65 -19.93
N PRO A 74 22.36 3.53 -19.60
CA PRO A 74 22.93 4.02 -18.33
C PRO A 74 22.98 5.55 -18.19
N PHE A 75 22.59 6.30 -19.22
CA PHE A 75 22.56 7.77 -19.22
C PHE A 75 21.16 8.32 -19.43
N ALA A 76 20.13 7.46 -19.57
CA ALA A 76 18.78 7.91 -19.82
C ALA A 76 18.21 8.69 -18.63
N GLY A 77 17.53 9.79 -18.94
CA GLY A 77 16.82 10.61 -17.97
C GLY A 77 15.53 9.95 -17.47
N LEU A 78 14.98 10.45 -16.37
CA LEU A 78 13.72 9.93 -15.80
C LEU A 78 12.52 10.05 -16.76
N ILE A 79 12.54 11.05 -17.64
CA ILE A 79 11.48 11.27 -18.64
C ILE A 79 11.59 10.21 -19.74
N GLU A 80 12.77 10.04 -20.32
CA GLU A 80 13.05 9.05 -21.38
C GLU A 80 12.76 7.62 -20.91
N ILE A 81 13.21 7.27 -19.70
CA ILE A 81 12.91 5.97 -19.08
C ILE A 81 11.39 5.81 -18.92
N GLY A 82 10.70 6.84 -18.42
CA GLY A 82 9.26 6.81 -18.23
C GLY A 82 8.49 6.63 -19.54
N GLU A 83 8.85 7.36 -20.59
CA GLU A 83 8.24 7.23 -21.92
C GLU A 83 8.43 5.83 -22.50
N ALA A 84 9.65 5.26 -22.36
CA ALA A 84 9.94 3.92 -22.86
C ALA A 84 9.17 2.80 -22.15
N VAL A 85 8.91 2.95 -20.84
CA VAL A 85 8.17 1.94 -20.06
C VAL A 85 6.70 2.29 -19.81
N GLY A 86 6.21 3.43 -20.29
CA GLY A 86 4.83 3.89 -20.09
C GLY A 86 4.51 4.40 -18.66
N LEU A 87 5.50 4.95 -17.95
CA LEU A 87 5.35 5.58 -16.64
C LEU A 87 5.44 7.11 -16.71
N SER A 88 4.76 7.78 -15.78
CA SER A 88 5.03 9.21 -15.54
C SER A 88 6.41 9.41 -14.92
N ARG A 89 7.02 10.58 -15.08
CA ARG A 89 8.30 10.94 -14.46
C ARG A 89 8.37 10.61 -12.96
N SER A 90 7.31 10.93 -12.21
CA SER A 90 7.23 10.62 -10.76
C SER A 90 7.10 9.12 -10.50
N GLY A 91 6.28 8.41 -11.29
CA GLY A 91 6.14 6.97 -11.21
C GLY A 91 7.45 6.24 -11.51
N THR A 92 8.22 6.73 -12.48
CA THR A 92 9.56 6.22 -12.82
C THR A 92 10.52 6.42 -11.65
N HIS A 93 10.58 7.61 -11.07
CA HIS A 93 11.41 7.89 -9.90
C HIS A 93 11.08 6.95 -8.73
N ASP A 94 9.81 6.79 -8.39
CA ASP A 94 9.37 5.92 -7.29
C ASP A 94 9.63 4.45 -7.58
N ALA A 95 9.49 4.02 -8.84
CA ALA A 95 9.82 2.67 -9.28
C ALA A 95 11.32 2.39 -9.17
N LEU A 96 12.18 3.30 -9.63
CA LEU A 96 13.64 3.17 -9.51
C LEU A 96 14.09 3.17 -8.05
N LYS A 97 13.56 4.08 -7.23
CA LYS A 97 13.85 4.16 -5.79
C LYS A 97 13.49 2.85 -5.07
N ARG A 98 12.34 2.27 -5.41
CA ARG A 98 11.89 0.98 -4.89
C ARG A 98 12.80 -0.18 -5.30
N LEU A 99 13.37 -0.14 -6.50
CA LEU A 99 14.36 -1.13 -6.98
C LEU A 99 15.76 -0.90 -6.40
N GLY A 100 15.97 0.13 -5.59
CA GLY A 100 17.29 0.50 -5.06
C GLY A 100 18.22 1.08 -6.12
N ILE A 101 17.70 1.45 -7.29
CA ILE A 101 18.48 2.04 -8.38
C ILE A 101 18.56 3.54 -8.13
N SER A 102 19.76 4.00 -7.76
CA SER A 102 20.06 5.42 -7.60
C SER A 102 21.23 5.80 -8.50
N TYR A 103 21.00 6.77 -9.39
CA TYR A 103 22.08 7.38 -10.15
C TYR A 103 22.85 8.36 -9.27
N LYS A 104 24.07 8.00 -8.88
CA LYS A 104 25.05 9.01 -8.47
C LYS A 104 25.54 9.71 -9.73
N LYS A 105 25.56 11.04 -9.73
CA LYS A 105 26.18 11.84 -10.79
C LYS A 105 27.64 11.37 -10.96
N LYS A 106 27.96 10.70 -12.07
CA LYS A 106 29.35 10.36 -12.39
C LYS A 106 30.08 11.67 -12.66
N ARG A 107 31.25 11.85 -12.04
CA ARG A 107 32.13 12.98 -12.40
C ARG A 107 32.53 12.76 -13.86
N LEU A 108 32.20 13.70 -14.74
CA LEU A 108 32.77 13.73 -16.07
C LEU A 108 34.28 13.94 -15.86
N THR A 109 35.10 12.97 -16.24
CA THR A 109 36.54 13.16 -16.31
C THR A 109 36.81 14.09 -17.49
N THR A 110 36.93 15.39 -17.20
CA THR A 110 37.47 16.36 -18.15
C THR A 110 38.96 16.10 -18.27
N ALA A 111 39.38 15.26 -19.22
CA ALA A 111 40.78 15.20 -19.60
C ALA A 111 41.11 16.50 -20.35
N SER A 112 41.90 17.38 -19.76
CA SER A 112 42.48 18.51 -20.49
C SER A 112 43.42 17.93 -21.56
N VAL A 113 43.01 17.99 -22.82
CA VAL A 113 43.91 17.66 -23.93
C VAL A 113 44.84 18.86 -24.12
N THR A 114 45.95 18.89 -23.39
CA THR A 114 47.06 19.80 -23.69
C THR A 114 47.72 19.29 -24.96
N LYS A 115 47.53 20.01 -26.08
CA LYS A 115 48.29 19.78 -27.31
C LYS A 115 49.73 20.27 -27.06
N ASN A 116 50.70 19.36 -27.12
CA ASN A 116 52.13 19.67 -27.25
C ASN A 116 52.48 19.85 -28.73
#